data_AF-A0A534V720-F1
#
_entry.id   AF-A0A534V720-F1
#
_cell.length_a   1.000
_cell.length_b   1.000
_cell.length_c   1.000
_cell.angle_alpha   90.00
_cell.angle_beta   90.00
_cell.angle_gamma   90.00
#
_symmetry.space_group_name_H-M   'P 1'
#
loop_
_entity.id
_entity.type
_entity.pdbx_description
1 polymer ?
#
loop_
_entity_poly.entity_id
_entity_poly.type
_entity_poly.pdbx_seq_one_letter_code
_entity_poly.pdbx_strand_id
1 'polypeptide(L)'
;MKRALAAILLMAILLILWQSLTLAGAQEAEWCISKHGESGAAPCFNLPNWVLRVAQSAKFPAEYDLSHHLNPYFQSGDFDADGKLDVAVLVRQKSTGRSGIAIFLYGKTKPVVLGAGRSFGNGGTDFSWMDNWSVYSKAAVRKSPWEDKPPAPRGDALWVAKSESASAFIFWDGRKYVWYQQSD
;
A
#
# COMPACT_ATOMS: atom_id res chain seq x y z
N MET A 1 31.99 -44.21 4.05
CA MET A 1 31.11 -43.47 4.99
C MET A 1 31.02 -41.97 4.70
N LYS A 2 32.13 -41.22 4.61
CA LYS A 2 32.10 -39.75 4.39
C LYS A 2 31.34 -39.27 3.13
N ARG A 3 31.43 -40.01 2.01
CA ARG A 3 30.75 -39.65 0.75
C ARG A 3 29.22 -39.83 0.79
N ALA A 4 28.72 -40.82 1.56
CA ALA A 4 27.29 -41.08 1.69
C ALA A 4 26.60 -40.01 2.55
N LEU A 5 27.24 -39.58 3.64
CA LEU A 5 26.74 -38.47 4.46
C LEU A 5 26.64 -37.16 3.66
N ALA A 6 27.64 -36.86 2.82
CA ALA A 6 27.64 -35.65 2.00
C ALA A 6 26.46 -35.63 1.00
N ALA A 7 26.12 -36.77 0.39
CA ALA A 7 25.00 -36.88 -0.55
C ALA A 7 23.63 -36.69 0.14
N ILE A 8 23.45 -37.26 1.33
CA ILE A 8 22.22 -37.11 2.11
C ILE A 8 22.02 -35.66 2.55
N LEU A 9 23.10 -34.99 3.00
CA LEU A 9 23.04 -33.59 3.40
C LEU A 9 22.70 -32.67 2.21
N LEU A 10 23.27 -32.93 1.04
CA LEU A 10 23.00 -32.15 -0.17
C LEU A 10 21.54 -32.30 -0.63
N MET A 11 20.99 -33.52 -0.59
CA MET A 11 19.59 -33.77 -0.91
C MET A 11 18.63 -33.10 0.07
N ALA A 12 18.94 -33.12 1.38
CA ALA A 12 18.13 -32.43 2.38
C ALA A 12 18.12 -30.90 2.14
N ILE A 13 19.27 -30.31 1.82
CA ILE A 13 19.36 -28.88 1.49
C ILE A 13 18.57 -28.56 0.22
N LEU A 14 18.70 -29.36 -0.84
CA LEU A 14 17.93 -29.19 -2.09
C LEU A 14 16.42 -29.31 -1.86
N LEU A 15 15.98 -30.24 -1.01
CA LEU A 15 14.58 -30.43 -0.67
C LEU A 15 14.02 -29.23 0.13
N ILE A 16 14.79 -28.72 1.10
CA ILE A 16 14.44 -27.54 1.89
C ILE A 16 14.37 -26.29 0.99
N LEU A 17 15.36 -26.10 0.11
CA LEU A 17 15.38 -25.00 -0.85
C LEU A 17 14.18 -25.07 -1.81
N TRP A 18 13.83 -26.27 -2.28
CA TRP A 18 12.67 -26.46 -3.16
C TRP A 18 11.34 -26.15 -2.46
N GLN A 19 11.15 -26.64 -1.22
CA GLN A 19 9.95 -26.31 -0.41
C GLN A 19 9.85 -24.82 -0.09
N SER A 20 10.99 -24.16 0.14
CA SER A 20 11.02 -22.72 0.42
C SER A 20 10.62 -21.89 -0.81
N LEU A 21 11.06 -22.31 -2.00
CA LEU A 21 10.73 -21.66 -3.27
C LEU A 21 9.24 -21.77 -3.61
N THR A 22 8.62 -22.93 -3.35
CA THR A 22 7.18 -23.14 -3.61
C THR A 22 6.31 -22.33 -2.65
N LEU A 23 6.69 -22.21 -1.38
CA LEU A 23 5.98 -21.40 -0.39
C LEU A 23 6.02 -19.90 -0.72
N ALA A 24 7.17 -19.39 -1.18
CA ALA A 24 7.30 -17.98 -1.58
C ALA A 24 6.36 -17.63 -2.75
N GLY A 25 6.31 -18.47 -3.80
CA GLY A 25 5.41 -18.27 -4.94
C GLY A 25 3.92 -18.42 -4.59
N ALA A 26 3.58 -19.27 -3.62
CA ALA A 26 2.19 -19.42 -3.15
C ALA A 26 1.71 -18.20 -2.33
N GLN A 27 2.59 -17.64 -1.48
CA GLN A 27 2.29 -16.42 -0.71
C GLN A 27 2.20 -15.19 -1.62
N GLU A 28 2.96 -15.17 -2.72
CA GLU A 28 2.85 -14.18 -3.80
C GLU A 28 1.46 -14.15 -4.43
N ALA A 29 0.92 -15.34 -4.74
CA ALA A 29 -0.41 -15.48 -5.31
C ALA A 29 -1.53 -15.13 -4.30
N GLU A 30 -1.31 -15.31 -3.00
CA GLU A 30 -2.37 -15.20 -2.00
C GLU A 30 -2.88 -13.76 -1.79
N TRP A 31 -2.00 -12.74 -1.86
CA TRP A 31 -2.45 -11.34 -1.76
C TRP A 31 -3.34 -10.92 -2.94
N CYS A 32 -3.18 -11.60 -4.07
CA CYS A 32 -3.85 -11.32 -5.33
C CYS A 32 -5.17 -12.07 -5.50
N ILE A 33 -5.54 -12.92 -4.55
CA ILE A 33 -6.79 -13.67 -4.56
C ILE A 33 -7.77 -12.98 -3.61
N SER A 34 -8.75 -12.27 -4.18
CA SER A 34 -9.86 -11.70 -3.39
C SER A 34 -10.66 -12.83 -2.73
N LYS A 35 -10.67 -12.84 -1.38
CA LYS A 35 -11.46 -13.79 -0.57
C LYS A 35 -12.89 -13.31 -0.31
N HIS A 36 -13.22 -12.06 -0.66
CA HIS A 36 -14.43 -11.37 -0.18
C HIS A 36 -15.55 -11.20 -1.22
N GLY A 37 -15.58 -12.01 -2.29
CA GLY A 37 -16.74 -12.06 -3.19
C GLY A 37 -16.99 -10.80 -4.03
N GLU A 38 -16.03 -9.86 -4.07
CA GLU A 38 -16.00 -8.78 -5.06
C GLU A 38 -15.81 -9.46 -6.44
N SER A 39 -16.87 -9.52 -7.25
CA SER A 39 -16.84 -10.22 -8.53
C SER A 39 -15.85 -9.53 -9.47
N GLY A 40 -14.78 -10.24 -9.82
CA GLY A 40 -13.68 -9.71 -10.62
C GLY A 40 -12.49 -9.37 -9.73
N ALA A 41 -11.78 -10.40 -9.24
CA ALA A 41 -10.41 -10.19 -8.78
C ALA A 41 -9.66 -9.52 -9.93
N ALA A 42 -9.39 -8.22 -9.84
CA ALA A 42 -8.37 -7.63 -10.67
C ALA A 42 -7.07 -8.21 -10.11
N PRO A 43 -6.43 -9.18 -10.79
CA PRO A 43 -5.19 -9.73 -10.28
C PRO A 43 -4.23 -8.57 -10.03
N CYS A 44 -3.29 -8.74 -9.10
CA CYS A 44 -2.18 -7.80 -8.91
C CYS A 44 -1.35 -7.52 -10.18
N PHE A 45 -1.74 -8.02 -11.35
CA PHE A 45 -1.10 -7.88 -12.64
C PHE A 45 -0.70 -6.43 -12.98
N ASN A 46 -1.45 -5.44 -12.50
CA ASN A 46 -1.12 -4.03 -12.74
C ASN A 46 -0.19 -3.42 -11.67
N LEU A 47 0.06 -4.10 -10.55
CA LEU A 47 1.04 -3.66 -9.55
C LEU A 47 2.46 -4.01 -10.00
N PRO A 48 3.44 -3.12 -9.79
CA PRO A 48 4.84 -3.45 -10.05
C PRO A 48 5.32 -4.64 -9.20
N ASN A 49 6.09 -5.55 -9.81
CA ASN A 49 6.62 -6.74 -9.12
C ASN A 49 7.39 -6.44 -7.82
N TRP A 50 8.04 -5.27 -7.73
CA TRP A 50 8.75 -4.88 -6.52
C TRP A 50 7.81 -4.60 -5.34
N VAL A 51 6.59 -4.09 -5.60
CA VAL A 51 5.56 -3.89 -4.57
C VAL A 51 5.13 -5.23 -3.99
N LEU A 52 4.91 -6.22 -4.87
CA LEU A 52 4.55 -7.59 -4.45
C LEU A 52 5.63 -8.20 -3.57
N ARG A 53 6.90 -8.16 -4.00
CA ARG A 53 8.03 -8.67 -3.20
C ARG A 53 8.12 -8.00 -1.83
N VAL A 54 7.99 -6.66 -1.78
CA VAL A 54 7.99 -5.93 -0.51
C VAL A 54 6.83 -6.39 0.36
N ALA A 55 5.62 -6.51 -0.20
CA ALA A 55 4.45 -6.99 0.53
C ALA A 55 4.69 -8.37 1.16
N GLN A 56 5.15 -9.39 0.43
CA GLN A 56 5.41 -10.69 1.07
C GLN A 56 6.55 -10.63 2.07
N SER A 57 7.65 -9.95 1.75
CA SER A 57 8.79 -9.87 2.68
C SER A 57 8.42 -9.20 4.00
N ALA A 58 7.50 -8.24 3.96
CA ALA A 58 6.94 -7.58 5.13
C ALA A 58 5.81 -8.38 5.81
N LYS A 59 5.46 -9.57 5.30
CA LYS A 59 4.28 -10.37 5.71
C LYS A 59 2.97 -9.60 5.63
N PHE A 60 2.91 -8.59 4.76
CA PHE A 60 1.79 -7.68 4.61
C PHE A 60 0.46 -8.38 4.24
N PRO A 61 0.45 -9.41 3.36
CA PRO A 61 -0.77 -10.14 3.03
C PRO A 61 -1.40 -10.91 4.19
N ALA A 62 -0.67 -11.14 5.28
CA ALA A 62 -1.24 -11.78 6.47
C ALA A 62 -2.21 -10.85 7.22
N GLU A 63 -2.06 -9.54 7.07
CA GLU A 63 -2.83 -8.53 7.81
C GLU A 63 -3.82 -7.75 6.93
N TYR A 64 -3.53 -7.59 5.63
CA TYR A 64 -4.30 -6.75 4.73
C TYR A 64 -4.64 -7.46 3.43
N ASP A 65 -5.85 -7.25 2.94
CA ASP A 65 -6.26 -7.56 1.57
C ASP A 65 -6.14 -6.32 0.68
N LEU A 66 -5.97 -6.54 -0.63
CA LEU A 66 -6.21 -5.49 -1.61
C LEU A 66 -7.68 -5.07 -1.59
N SER A 67 -7.92 -3.77 -1.77
CA SER A 67 -9.27 -3.21 -1.86
C SER A 67 -9.49 -2.64 -3.26
N HIS A 68 -10.51 -3.14 -3.96
CA HIS A 68 -10.84 -2.69 -5.31
C HIS A 68 -12.08 -1.78 -5.36
N HIS A 69 -12.51 -1.26 -4.21
CA HIS A 69 -13.69 -0.40 -4.11
C HIS A 69 -13.60 0.88 -4.97
N LEU A 70 -12.38 1.36 -5.26
CA LEU A 70 -12.11 2.43 -6.23
C LEU A 70 -11.16 1.93 -7.32
N ASN A 71 -11.32 2.47 -8.53
CA ASN A 71 -10.49 2.18 -9.68
C ASN A 71 -9.88 3.48 -10.25
N PRO A 72 -8.56 3.59 -10.47
CA PRO A 72 -7.55 2.57 -10.17
C PRO A 72 -7.43 2.31 -8.66
N TYR A 73 -7.16 1.06 -8.29
CA TYR A 73 -6.98 0.65 -6.88
C TYR A 73 -5.56 0.90 -6.34
N PHE A 74 -4.67 1.37 -7.22
CA PHE A 74 -3.36 1.87 -6.86
C PHE A 74 -3.05 3.17 -7.63
N GLN A 75 -2.12 3.95 -7.09
CA GLN A 75 -1.63 5.19 -7.68
C GLN A 75 -0.10 5.20 -7.59
N SER A 76 0.56 5.85 -8.56
CA SER A 76 2.02 5.99 -8.57
C SER A 76 2.43 7.46 -8.53
N GLY A 77 3.50 7.78 -7.81
CA GLY A 77 4.02 9.15 -7.63
C GLY A 77 5.29 9.15 -6.80
N ASP A 78 5.94 10.30 -6.61
CA ASP A 78 7.08 10.44 -5.69
C ASP A 78 6.56 10.87 -4.31
N PHE A 79 6.19 9.92 -3.46
CA PHE A 79 5.43 10.18 -2.23
C PHE A 79 6.32 10.51 -1.03
N ASP A 80 7.64 10.26 -1.09
CA ASP A 80 8.60 10.67 -0.05
C ASP A 80 9.65 11.71 -0.48
N ALA A 81 9.54 12.21 -1.71
CA ALA A 81 10.40 13.24 -2.32
C ALA A 81 11.86 12.78 -2.58
N ASP A 82 12.08 11.47 -2.76
CA ASP A 82 13.39 10.91 -3.09
C ASP A 82 13.66 10.83 -4.60
N GLY A 83 12.68 11.23 -5.42
CA GLY A 83 12.75 11.25 -6.87
C GLY A 83 12.54 9.89 -7.54
N LYS A 84 12.19 8.85 -6.78
CA LYS A 84 11.81 7.53 -7.31
C LYS A 84 10.30 7.38 -7.37
N LEU A 85 9.85 6.43 -8.19
CA LEU A 85 8.44 6.16 -8.37
C LEU A 85 7.95 5.19 -7.29
N ASP A 86 7.15 5.71 -6.38
CA ASP A 86 6.46 4.99 -5.31
C ASP A 86 5.06 4.54 -5.74
N VAL A 87 4.44 3.69 -4.92
CA VAL A 87 3.09 3.17 -5.19
C VAL A 87 2.24 3.23 -3.93
N ALA A 88 1.09 3.90 -4.02
CA ALA A 88 0.02 3.86 -3.02
C ALA A 88 -1.03 2.84 -3.45
N VAL A 89 -1.49 1.99 -2.53
CA VAL A 89 -2.44 0.90 -2.81
C VAL A 89 -3.59 0.97 -1.82
N LEU A 90 -4.82 0.82 -2.31
CA LEU A 90 -6.00 0.69 -1.45
C LEU A 90 -5.99 -0.69 -0.79
N VAL A 91 -6.18 -0.71 0.54
CA VAL A 91 -6.11 -1.93 1.34
C VAL A 91 -7.27 -2.01 2.32
N ARG A 92 -7.62 -3.22 2.74
CA ARG A 92 -8.58 -3.51 3.80
C ARG A 92 -7.91 -4.37 4.87
N GLN A 93 -7.96 -3.93 6.13
CA GLN A 93 -7.41 -4.72 7.23
C GLN A 93 -8.31 -5.93 7.51
N LYS A 94 -7.73 -7.13 7.51
CA LYS A 94 -8.47 -8.39 7.65
C LYS A 94 -9.24 -8.51 8.96
N SER A 95 -8.63 -8.07 10.07
CA SER A 95 -9.21 -8.23 11.40
C SER A 95 -10.38 -7.31 11.69
N THR A 96 -10.45 -6.13 11.05
CA THR A 96 -11.47 -5.11 11.35
C THR A 96 -12.37 -4.77 10.17
N GLY A 97 -11.99 -5.16 8.94
CA GLY A 97 -12.67 -4.77 7.71
C GLY A 97 -12.47 -3.30 7.32
N ARG A 98 -11.71 -2.51 8.10
CA ARG A 98 -11.50 -1.09 7.84
C ARG A 98 -10.58 -0.88 6.65
N SER A 99 -10.92 0.11 5.82
CA SER A 99 -10.19 0.45 4.61
C SER A 99 -9.13 1.51 4.90
N GLY A 100 -8.08 1.54 4.08
CA GLY A 100 -6.99 2.50 4.17
C GLY A 100 -6.11 2.48 2.94
N ILE A 101 -4.96 3.14 3.05
CA ILE A 101 -3.97 3.27 1.97
C ILE A 101 -2.62 2.76 2.50
N ALA A 102 -2.00 1.85 1.76
CA ALA A 102 -0.64 1.41 1.98
C ALA A 102 0.29 2.07 0.97
N ILE A 103 1.28 2.82 1.43
CA ILE A 103 2.27 3.48 0.59
C ILE A 103 3.56 2.67 0.62
N PHE A 104 3.90 2.10 -0.53
CA PHE A 104 5.14 1.39 -0.78
C PHE A 104 6.13 2.39 -1.37
N LEU A 105 7.19 2.67 -0.62
CA LEU A 105 8.27 3.56 -1.02
C LEU A 105 9.38 2.75 -1.68
N TYR A 106 9.89 3.21 -2.83
CA TYR A 106 10.90 2.48 -3.57
C TYR A 106 12.18 2.29 -2.75
N GLY A 107 12.65 1.04 -2.65
CA GLY A 107 13.85 0.70 -1.89
C GLY A 107 13.62 0.63 -0.37
N LYS A 108 12.40 0.84 0.14
CA LYS A 108 12.04 0.52 1.53
C LYS A 108 11.49 -0.90 1.63
N THR A 109 11.65 -1.52 2.79
CA THR A 109 11.27 -2.93 3.02
C THR A 109 9.88 -3.09 3.66
N LYS A 110 9.24 -1.99 4.05
CA LYS A 110 7.92 -2.01 4.69
C LYS A 110 7.07 -0.84 4.18
N PRO A 111 5.78 -1.07 3.88
CA PRO A 111 4.88 0.01 3.52
C PRO A 111 4.47 0.83 4.75
N VAL A 112 4.07 2.08 4.50
CA VAL A 112 3.40 2.93 5.48
C VAL A 112 1.89 2.78 5.31
N VAL A 113 1.17 2.49 6.40
CA VAL A 113 -0.29 2.31 6.36
C VAL A 113 -0.98 3.50 7.01
N LEU A 114 -1.90 4.13 6.26
CA LEU A 114 -2.76 5.23 6.69
C LEU A 114 -4.20 4.72 6.71
N GLY A 115 -4.96 4.98 7.78
CA GLY A 115 -6.27 4.36 7.97
C GLY A 115 -6.15 2.86 8.31
N ALA A 116 -7.08 2.05 7.79
CA ALA A 116 -7.12 0.60 7.98
C ALA A 116 -6.97 0.17 9.46
N GLY A 117 -7.75 0.82 10.33
CA GLY A 117 -7.74 0.62 11.78
C GLY A 117 -6.82 1.56 12.55
N ARG A 118 -5.97 2.34 11.87
CA ARG A 118 -5.05 3.32 12.48
C ARG A 118 -5.55 4.73 12.23
N SER A 119 -5.65 5.54 13.28
CA SER A 119 -6.14 6.92 13.14
C SER A 119 -5.14 7.76 12.35
N PHE A 120 -5.62 8.52 11.36
CA PHE A 120 -4.80 9.40 10.54
C PHE A 120 -5.53 10.70 10.21
N GLY A 121 -5.09 11.80 10.82
CA GLY A 121 -5.67 13.13 10.61
C GLY A 121 -7.19 13.15 10.83
N ASN A 122 -7.89 13.96 10.03
CA ASN A 122 -9.36 14.01 10.08
C ASN A 122 -10.01 12.86 9.29
N GLY A 123 -9.23 12.08 8.52
CA GLY A 123 -9.71 10.89 7.84
C GLY A 123 -10.05 9.72 8.77
N GLY A 124 -9.69 9.83 10.05
CA GLY A 124 -10.03 8.84 11.08
C GLY A 124 -9.33 7.51 10.86
N THR A 125 -10.00 6.41 11.22
CA THR A 125 -9.43 5.04 11.20
C THR A 125 -9.87 4.18 10.02
N ASP A 126 -10.87 4.63 9.25
CA ASP A 126 -11.46 3.87 8.16
C ASP A 126 -11.70 4.79 6.98
N PHE A 127 -11.12 4.46 5.83
CA PHE A 127 -11.24 5.24 4.60
C PHE A 127 -12.31 4.70 3.65
N SER A 128 -13.23 3.85 4.14
CA SER A 128 -14.37 3.35 3.36
C SER A 128 -15.34 4.45 2.89
N TRP A 129 -15.20 5.68 3.42
CA TRP A 129 -15.98 6.85 3.01
C TRP A 129 -15.52 7.45 1.67
N MET A 130 -14.32 7.11 1.20
CA MET A 130 -13.78 7.64 -0.07
C MET A 130 -14.55 7.05 -1.25
N ASP A 131 -14.97 7.90 -2.17
CA ASP A 131 -15.50 7.49 -3.49
C ASP A 131 -14.61 7.98 -4.65
N ASN A 132 -13.57 8.76 -4.36
CA ASN A 132 -12.62 9.24 -5.34
C ASN A 132 -11.23 9.44 -4.74
N TRP A 133 -10.21 9.23 -5.55
CA TRP A 133 -8.83 9.54 -5.20
C TRP A 133 -7.94 9.72 -6.43
N SER A 134 -6.90 10.55 -6.32
CA SER A 134 -6.00 10.88 -7.43
C SER A 134 -4.64 11.37 -6.94
N VAL A 135 -3.64 11.37 -7.82
CA VAL A 135 -2.31 11.94 -7.53
C VAL A 135 -2.24 13.36 -8.05
N TYR A 136 -1.69 14.24 -7.23
CA TYR A 136 -1.38 15.62 -7.59
C TYR A 136 0.10 15.89 -7.36
N SER A 137 0.74 16.59 -8.30
CA SER A 137 2.09 17.09 -8.06
C SER A 137 2.11 18.05 -6.88
N LYS A 138 3.23 18.13 -6.16
CA LYS A 138 3.38 19.06 -5.02
C LYS A 138 3.05 20.52 -5.35
N ALA A 139 3.31 20.95 -6.58
CA ALA A 139 3.04 22.31 -7.05
C ALA A 139 1.54 22.60 -7.23
N ALA A 140 0.72 21.56 -7.35
CA ALA A 140 -0.73 21.66 -7.53
C ALA A 140 -1.50 21.69 -6.19
N VAL A 141 -0.86 21.36 -5.06
CA VAL A 141 -1.50 21.42 -3.75
C VAL A 141 -1.63 22.88 -3.32
N ARG A 142 -2.88 23.34 -3.15
CA ARG A 142 -3.19 24.74 -2.79
C ARG A 142 -3.63 24.85 -1.35
N LYS A 143 -3.45 26.04 -0.79
CA LYS A 143 -3.93 26.37 0.55
C LYS A 143 -5.45 26.28 0.58
N SER A 144 -5.96 25.58 1.58
CA SER A 144 -7.38 25.49 1.88
C SER A 144 -7.82 26.71 2.69
N PRO A 145 -9.03 27.26 2.45
CA PRO A 145 -9.63 28.24 3.33
C PRO A 145 -9.83 27.74 4.77
N TRP A 146 -9.88 26.42 4.97
CA TRP A 146 -10.16 25.76 6.26
C TRP A 146 -8.91 25.44 7.08
N GLU A 147 -7.74 25.80 6.57
CA GLU A 147 -6.45 25.50 7.18
C GLU A 147 -5.66 26.80 7.37
N ASP A 148 -5.22 27.05 8.59
CA ASP A 148 -4.43 28.26 8.90
C ASP A 148 -3.08 28.23 8.18
N LYS A 149 -2.45 27.06 8.17
CA LYS A 149 -1.11 26.85 7.65
C LYS A 149 -1.17 26.51 6.15
N PRO A 150 -0.30 27.11 5.32
CA PRO A 150 -0.18 26.67 3.94
C PRO A 150 0.34 25.23 3.90
N PRO A 151 -0.07 24.43 2.90
CA PRO A 151 0.44 23.09 2.72
C PRO A 151 1.90 23.17 2.29
N ALA A 152 2.72 22.24 2.76
CA ALA A 152 4.15 22.17 2.45
C ALA A 152 4.56 20.78 1.94
N PRO A 153 3.93 20.26 0.87
CA PRO A 153 4.29 18.96 0.31
C PRO A 153 5.71 18.98 -0.23
N ARG A 154 6.50 17.97 0.13
CA ARG A 154 7.85 17.77 -0.41
C ARG A 154 7.85 16.89 -1.66
N GLY A 155 6.96 15.90 -1.67
CA GLY A 155 6.67 15.00 -2.79
C GLY A 155 5.24 15.17 -3.30
N ASP A 156 4.84 14.31 -4.22
CA ASP A 156 3.48 14.23 -4.73
C ASP A 156 2.48 13.93 -3.62
N ALA A 157 1.23 14.34 -3.82
CA ALA A 157 0.15 14.24 -2.87
C ALA A 157 -0.95 13.31 -3.39
N LEU A 158 -1.53 12.53 -2.48
CA LEU A 158 -2.78 11.83 -2.73
C LEU A 158 -3.93 12.78 -2.38
N TRP A 159 -4.76 13.10 -3.35
CA TRP A 159 -6.07 13.69 -3.09
C TRP A 159 -7.07 12.58 -2.85
N VAL A 160 -7.80 12.66 -1.74
CA VAL A 160 -8.84 11.70 -1.34
C VAL A 160 -10.14 12.45 -1.11
N ALA A 161 -11.26 11.89 -1.56
CA ALA A 161 -12.53 12.59 -1.48
C ALA A 161 -13.73 11.66 -1.35
N LYS A 162 -14.79 12.24 -0.78
CA LYS A 162 -16.17 11.85 -0.97
C LYS A 162 -16.82 12.94 -1.82
N SER A 163 -17.32 12.54 -2.97
CA SER A 163 -17.89 13.44 -3.96
C SER A 163 -19.01 14.26 -3.32
N GLU A 164 -19.00 15.55 -3.60
CA GLU A 164 -19.99 16.53 -3.09
C GLU A 164 -20.04 16.68 -1.56
N SER A 165 -19.00 16.23 -0.85
CA SER A 165 -18.82 16.42 0.58
C SER A 165 -17.34 16.74 0.84
N ALA A 166 -16.61 15.84 1.48
CA ALA A 166 -15.28 16.13 1.98
C ALA A 166 -14.17 15.78 0.99
N SER A 167 -13.08 16.54 1.03
CA SER A 167 -11.83 16.17 0.38
C SER A 167 -10.61 16.62 1.17
N ALA A 168 -9.49 15.91 0.99
CA ALA A 168 -8.23 16.23 1.62
C ALA A 168 -7.04 15.84 0.75
N PHE A 169 -5.91 16.49 1.00
CA PHE A 169 -4.62 16.02 0.53
C PHE A 169 -3.89 15.23 1.63
N ILE A 170 -3.24 14.15 1.23
CA ILE A 170 -2.28 13.39 2.04
C ILE A 170 -0.93 13.55 1.36
N PHE A 171 0.07 14.09 2.07
CA PHE A 171 1.40 14.30 1.51
C PHE A 171 2.52 14.17 2.54
N TRP A 172 3.74 13.95 2.07
CA TRP A 172 4.94 13.97 2.89
C TRP A 172 5.46 15.39 3.11
N ASP A 173 5.67 15.78 4.38
CA ASP A 173 6.20 17.10 4.75
C ASP A 173 7.74 17.17 4.84
N GLY A 174 8.42 16.04 4.57
CA GLY A 174 9.86 15.85 4.77
C GLY A 174 10.18 15.00 6.00
N ARG A 175 9.19 14.71 6.86
CA ARG A 175 9.36 13.94 8.10
C ARG A 175 8.26 12.91 8.34
N LYS A 176 7.02 13.22 7.95
CA LYS A 176 5.85 12.35 8.11
C LYS A 176 4.79 12.65 7.04
N TYR A 177 3.85 11.72 6.90
CA TYR A 177 2.62 11.98 6.17
C TYR A 177 1.70 12.90 6.97
N VAL A 178 1.11 13.86 6.27
CA VAL A 178 0.23 14.90 6.82
C VAL A 178 -1.10 14.85 6.09
N TRP A 179 -2.19 14.96 6.85
CA TRP A 179 -3.53 15.21 6.36
C TRP A 179 -3.75 16.71 6.25
N TYR A 180 -4.33 17.17 5.15
CA TYR A 180 -4.63 18.56 4.90
C TYR A 180 -6.04 18.72 4.31
N GLN A 181 -6.96 19.31 5.07
CA GLN A 181 -8.37 19.38 4.68
C GLN A 181 -8.58 20.38 3.54
N GLN A 182 -9.35 20.02 2.51
CA GLN A 182 -9.73 20.89 1.39
C GLN A 182 -11.21 21.28 1.40
N SER A 183 -12.12 20.35 1.68
CA SER A 183 -13.57 20.59 1.73
C SER A 183 -14.25 19.64 2.72
N ASP A 184 -15.48 19.90 3.13
CA ASP A 184 -16.30 19.14 4.10
C ASP A 184 -17.59 18.56 3.49
#